data_AF-A0A2A4RVI4-F1
#
_entry.id   AF-A0A2A4RVI4-F1
#
_cell.length_a   1.000
_cell.length_b   1.000
_cell.length_c   1.000
_cell.angle_alpha   90.00
_cell.angle_beta   90.00
_cell.angle_gamma   90.00
#
_symmetry.space_group_name_H-M   'P 1'
#
loop_
_entity.id
_entity.type
_entity.pdbx_description
1 polymer ?
#
loop_
_entity_poly.entity_id
_entity_poly.type
_entity_poly.pdbx_seq_one_letter_code
_entity_poly.pdbx_strand_id
1 'polypeptide(L)' 'MAVCWLFPGKTVSIDCPCLDCNESISIQMRDGQVLSAEPSTIVGHRNLSSVTTPNNRER' A
#
# COMPACT_ATOMS: atom_id res chain seq x y z
N MET A 1 0.72 -2.34 -0.15
CA MET A 1 1.51 -1.25 -0.75
C MET A 1 2.93 -1.75 -0.95
N ALA A 2 3.38 -1.90 -2.19
CA ALA A 2 4.70 -2.49 -2.49
C ALA A 2 5.67 -1.49 -3.15
N VAL A 3 5.20 -0.31 -3.57
CA VAL A 3 5.98 0.65 -4.37
C VAL A 3 7.23 1.18 -3.65
N CYS A 4 7.21 1.30 -2.31
CA CYS A 4 8.38 1.73 -1.55
C CYS A 4 9.59 0.79 -1.69
N TRP A 5 9.37 -0.50 -1.99
CA TRP A 5 10.45 -1.46 -2.21
C TRP A 5 11.19 -1.26 -3.53
N LEU A 6 10.62 -0.50 -4.47
CA LEU A 6 11.33 -0.12 -5.70
C LEU A 6 12.43 0.92 -5.45
N PHE A 7 12.40 1.60 -4.29
CA PHE A 7 13.34 2.66 -3.93
C PHE A 7 13.90 2.45 -2.51
N PRO A 8 14.78 1.46 -2.30
CA PRO A 8 15.32 1.14 -0.98
C PRO A 8 15.97 2.34 -0.28
N GLY A 9 15.65 2.54 0.99
CA GLY A 9 16.16 3.65 1.81
C GLY A 9 15.60 5.03 1.45
N LYS A 10 14.66 5.12 0.49
CA LYS A 10 14.02 6.37 0.09
C LYS A 10 12.61 6.47 0.66
N THR A 11 12.22 7.70 1.00
CA THR A 11 10.83 8.00 1.29
C THR A 11 10.07 8.18 -0.03
N VAL A 12 8.99 7.44 -0.19
CA VAL A 12 8.06 7.56 -1.31
C VAL A 12 6.82 8.30 -0.81
N SER A 13 6.44 9.38 -1.50
CA SER A 13 5.17 10.08 -1.31
C SER A 13 4.14 9.54 -2.28
N ILE A 14 2.93 9.32 -1.81
CA ILE A 14 1.81 8.77 -2.58
C ILE A 14 0.61 9.68 -2.36
N ASP A 15 0.17 10.34 -3.42
CA ASP A 15 -1.02 11.20 -3.41
C ASP A 15 -2.08 10.57 -4.33
N CYS A 16 -3.27 10.34 -3.80
CA CYS A 16 -4.37 9.73 -4.53
C CYS A 16 -5.73 10.21 -4.00
N PRO A 17 -6.81 10.10 -4.80
CA PRO A 17 -8.15 10.30 -4.29
C PRO A 17 -8.63 9.06 -3.51
N CYS A 18 -9.49 9.28 -2.52
CA CYS A 18 -10.24 8.23 -1.84
C CYS A 18 -11.17 7.53 -2.82
N LEU A 19 -11.20 6.20 -2.77
CA LEU A 19 -12.02 5.39 -3.68
C LEU A 19 -13.53 5.61 -3.48
N ASP A 20 -13.95 5.98 -2.28
CA ASP A 20 -15.38 6.16 -1.92
C ASP A 20 -15.85 7.61 -2.13
N CYS A 21 -15.22 8.56 -1.45
CA CYS A 21 -15.64 9.96 -1.44
C CYS A 21 -14.86 10.89 -2.37
N ASN A 22 -13.78 10.41 -3.01
CA ASN A 22 -12.90 11.19 -3.90
C ASN A 22 -12.13 12.35 -3.22
N GLU A 23 -12.12 12.43 -1.89
CA GLU A 23 -11.25 13.37 -1.15
C GLU A 23 -9.76 12.98 -1.25
N SER A 24 -8.86 13.93 -1.04
CA SER A 24 -7.43 13.70 -1.17
C SER A 24 -6.88 12.84 -0.02
N ILE A 25 -6.05 11.86 -0.38
CA ILE A 25 -5.27 11.02 0.53
C ILE A 25 -3.79 11.23 0.22
N SER A 26 -2.98 11.44 1.27
CA SER A 26 -1.53 11.53 1.16
C SER A 26 -0.84 10.58 2.14
N ILE A 27 0.14 9.82 1.66
CA ILE A 27 0.88 8.83 2.45
C ILE A 27 2.37 8.97 2.17
N GLN A 28 3.19 8.99 3.22
CA GLN A 28 4.63 8.82 3.10
C GLN A 28 5.04 7.45 3.61
N MET A 29 5.83 6.72 2.83
CA MET A 29 6.33 5.40 3.18
C MET A 29 7.84 5.28 2.98
N ARG A 30 8.49 4.44 3.78
CA ARG A 30 9.89 4.05 3.61
C ARG A 30 10.08 2.60 4.03
N ASP A 31 10.69 1.79 3.18
CA ASP A 31 11.09 0.41 3.48
C ASP A 31 9.97 -0.43 4.16
N GLY A 32 8.75 -0.33 3.63
CA GLY A 32 7.57 -1.04 4.13
C GLY A 32 6.86 -0.40 5.33
N GLN A 33 7.39 0.69 5.90
CA GLN A 33 6.77 1.43 7.00
C GLN A 33 6.02 2.67 6.49
N VAL A 34 4.88 2.96 7.12
CA VAL A 34 4.15 4.22 6.93
C VAL A 34 4.71 5.25 7.92
N LEU A 35 5.21 6.37 7.39
CA LEU A 35 5.78 7.45 8.19
C LEU A 35 4.74 8.53 8.51
N SER A 36 3.86 8.83 7.55
CA SER A 36 2.73 9.75 7.72
C SER A 36 1.57 9.32 6.84
N ALA A 37 0.35 9.63 7.26
CA ALA A 37 -0.88 9.29 6.56
C ALA A 37 -1.94 10.34 6.88
N GLU A 38 -2.48 11.01 5.85
CA GLU A 38 -3.51 12.02 5.99
C GLU A 38 -4.66 11.77 4.99
N PRO A 39 -5.90 11.57 5.46
CA PRO A 39 -6.32 11.55 6.87
C PRO A 39 -5.78 10.34 7.64
N SER A 40 -5.61 10.45 8.96
CA SER A 40 -5.08 9.35 9.80
C SER A 40 -5.95 8.07 9.81
N THR A 41 -7.15 8.13 9.25
CA THR A 41 -8.14 7.04 9.16
C THR A 41 -8.10 6.26 7.84
N ILE A 42 -7.11 6.48 6.98
CA ILE A 42 -6.99 5.79 5.69
C ILE A 42 -7.01 4.26 5.86
N VAL A 43 -7.74 3.59 4.96
CA VAL A 43 -7.79 2.13 4.85
C VAL A 43 -7.39 1.68 3.44
N GLY A 44 -6.68 0.55 3.37
CA GLY A 44 -6.31 -0.07 2.10
C GLY A 44 -7.29 -1.18 1.71
N HIS A 45 -7.98 -1.03 0.58
CA HIS A 45 -8.80 -2.11 0.01
C HIS A 45 -7.97 -3.00 -0.91
N ARG A 46 -8.11 -4.32 -0.79
CA ARG A 46 -7.51 -5.29 -1.72
C ARG A 46 -8.53 -6.38 -2.02
N ASN A 47 -8.79 -6.60 -3.31
CA ASN A 47 -9.53 -7.78 -3.75
C ASN A 47 -8.67 -9.04 -3.58
N LEU A 48 -9.22 -10.07 -2.93
CA LEU A 48 -8.63 -11.41 -2.96
C LEU A 48 -8.91 -12.04 -4.32
N SER A 49 -7.85 -12.49 -4.99
CA SER A 49 -8.01 -13.31 -6.20
C SER A 49 -8.54 -14.68 -5.81
N SER A 50 -9.54 -15.18 -6.54
CA SER A 50 -10.09 -16.54 -6.38
C SER A 50 -9.11 -17.66 -6.81
N VAL A 51 -7.97 -17.29 -7.41
CA VAL A 51 -6.96 -18.24 -7.83
C VAL A 51 -6.28 -18.84 -6.60
N THR A 52 -6.58 -20.10 -6.32
CA THR A 52 -5.82 -20.91 -5.37
C THR A 52 -4.41 -21.06 -5.91
N THR A 53 -3.45 -20.39 -5.27
CA THR A 53 -2.03 -20.64 -5.56
C THR A 53 -1.67 -21.95 -4.85
N PRO A 54 -1.25 -23.02 -5.56
CA PRO A 54 -0.81 -24.23 -4.89
C PRO A 54 0.41 -23.92 -4.03
N ASN A 55 0.36 -24.38 -2.78
CA ASN A 55 1.42 -24.24 -1.78
C ASN A 55 2.65 -25.03 -2.24
N ASN A 56 3.60 -24.40 -2.94
CA ASN A 56 4.87 -25.03 -3.33
C ASN A 56 5.89 -24.97 -2.19
N ARG A 57 5.52 -25.49 -1.02
CA ARG A 57 6.36 -25.49 0.19
C ARG A 57 6.72 -26.89 0.66
N GLU A 58 7.03 -27.75 -0.30
CA GLU A 58 7.68 -29.05 -0.10
C GLU A 58 8.74 -29.25 -1.19
N ARG A 59 9.95 -28.68 -0.99
CA ARG A 59 11.22 -29.23 -1.48
C ARG A 59 12.37 -28.69 -0.64
#